data_AF-A0A1E5WMY4-F1
#
_entry.id   AF-A0A1E5WMY4-F1
#
_cell.length_a   1.000
_cell.length_b   1.000
_cell.length_c   1.000
_cell.angle_alpha   90.00
_cell.angle_beta   90.00
_cell.angle_gamma   90.00
#
_symmetry.space_group_name_H-M   'P 1'
#
loop_
_entity.id
_entity.type
_entity.pdbx_description
1 polymer ?
#
loop_
_entity_poly.entity_id
_entity_poly.type
_entity_poly.pdbx_seq_one_letter_code
_entity_poly.pdbx_strand_id
1 'polypeptide(L)' 'MQTRPIYKFNSCISIYRNGHVEIIANYQGNRITLSWVSFTDGGECLIGEAAKNQAAANPERTIYDAKRLIGR' A
#
# COMPACT_ATOMS: atom_id res chain seq x y z
N MET A 1 -19.75 -1.88 15.76
CA MET A 1 -19.58 -3.22 15.14
C MET A 1 -18.93 -3.01 13.77
N GLN A 2 -17.59 -3.02 13.69
CA GLN A 2 -16.88 -2.85 12.42
C GLN A 2 -16.24 -4.19 12.07
N THR A 3 -16.93 -4.96 11.23
CA THR A 3 -16.39 -6.16 10.60
C THR A 3 -15.16 -5.73 9.81
N ARG A 4 -13.97 -5.98 10.36
CA ARG A 4 -12.70 -5.75 9.66
C ARG A 4 -12.46 -6.97 8.78
N PRO A 5 -12.69 -6.93 7.45
CA PRO A 5 -12.25 -8.04 6.61
C PRO A 5 -10.73 -8.18 6.74
N ILE A 6 -10.29 -9.39 7.07
CA ILE A 6 -8.91 -9.78 7.42
C ILE A 6 -8.08 -9.98 6.14
N TYR A 7 -8.04 -8.95 5.30
CA TYR A 7 -7.25 -8.97 4.07
C TYR A 7 -6.54 -7.64 3.90
N LYS A 8 -5.63 -7.34 4.84
CA LYS A 8 -4.76 -6.17 4.73
C LYS A 8 -3.41 -6.58 4.17
N PHE A 9 -3.24 -6.46 2.86
CA PHE A 9 -1.92 -6.58 2.24
C PHE A 9 -1.15 -5.27 2.44
N ASN A 10 -0.19 -5.34 3.34
CA ASN A 10 0.71 -4.24 3.64
C ASN A 10 2.14 -4.58 3.20
N SER A 11 2.97 -3.56 3.11
CA SER A 11 4.42 -3.66 2.91
C SER A 11 5.13 -2.70 3.85
N CYS A 12 6.32 -3.08 4.30
CA CYS A 12 7.21 -2.24 5.09
C CYS A 12 8.64 -2.45 4.60
N ILE A 13 9.52 -1.49 4.91
CA ILE A 13 10.94 -1.59 4.62
C ILE A 13 11.71 -1.37 5.92
N SER A 14 12.75 -2.18 6.12
CA SER A 14 13.64 -2.07 7.27
C SER A 14 15.09 -2.08 6.83
N ILE A 15 15.93 -1.48 7.65
CA ILE A 15 17.38 -1.46 7.51
C ILE A 15 18.02 -2.05 8.76
N TYR A 16 19.07 -2.83 8.57
CA TYR A 16 19.90 -3.30 9.68
C TYR A 16 21.12 -2.40 9.80
N ARG A 17 21.26 -1.69 10.93
CA ARG A 17 22.39 -0.82 11.22
C ARG A 17 22.71 -0.90 12.72
N ASN A 18 24.00 -0.86 13.05
CA ASN A 18 24.50 -0.81 14.43
C ASN A 18 23.93 -1.91 15.35
N GLY A 19 23.77 -3.12 14.83
CA GLY A 19 23.28 -4.27 15.62
C GLY A 19 21.76 -4.35 15.78
N HIS A 20 20.99 -3.40 15.22
CA HIS A 20 19.53 -3.34 15.37
C HIS A 20 18.81 -3.17 14.02
N VAL A 21 17.54 -3.61 13.96
CA VAL A 21 16.65 -3.46 12.79
C VAL A 21 15.76 -2.24 12.97
N GLU A 22 15.94 -1.22 12.15
CA GLU A 22 15.09 -0.03 12.14
C GLU A 22 14.05 -0.12 11.01
N ILE A 23 12.78 0.12 11.32
CA ILE A 23 11.71 0.22 10.31
C ILE A 23 11.59 1.67 9.86
N ILE A 24 11.74 1.89 8.56
CA ILE A 24 11.68 3.23 7.96
C ILE A 24 10.22 3.64 7.78
N ALA A 25 9.88 4.83 8.25
CA ALA A 25 8.58 5.44 7.98
C ALA A 25 8.49 5.95 6.53
N ASN A 26 7.32 5.81 5.91
CA ASN A 26 7.04 6.43 4.64
C ASN A 26 6.93 7.96 4.76
N TYR A 27 6.73 8.65 3.65
CA TYR A 27 6.62 10.11 3.60
C TYR A 27 5.46 10.69 4.44
N GLN A 28 4.48 9.87 4.83
CA GLN A 28 3.37 10.25 5.71
C GLN A 28 3.63 9.93 7.19
N GLY A 29 4.81 9.40 7.54
CA GLY A 29 5.17 8.98 8.90
C GLY A 29 4.68 7.57 9.27
N ASN A 30 4.04 6.84 8.35
CA ASN A 30 3.57 5.48 8.60
C ASN A 30 4.72 4.47 8.38
N ARG A 31 4.98 3.60 9.37
CA ARG A 31 5.96 2.51 9.27
C ARG A 31 5.49 1.32 8.41
N ILE A 32 4.24 1.37 7.96
CA ILE A 32 3.59 0.35 7.15
C ILE A 32 2.86 1.08 6.03
N THR A 33 3.06 0.64 4.79
CA THR A 33 2.42 1.19 3.60
C THR A 33 1.44 0.17 3.03
N LEU A 34 0.26 0.66 2.63
CA LEU A 34 -0.73 -0.18 1.95
C LEU A 34 -0.19 -0.65 0.59
N SER A 35 -0.37 -1.93 0.26
CA SER A 35 -0.01 -2.47 -1.05
C SER A 35 -1.09 -2.16 -2.10
N TRP A 36 -1.35 -0.87 -2.30
CA TRP A 36 -2.36 -0.33 -3.23
C TRP A 36 -1.66 0.58 -4.22
N VAL A 37 -2.05 0.50 -5.49
CA VAL A 37 -1.52 1.30 -6.58
C VAL A 37 -2.69 1.84 -7.41
N SER A 38 -2.70 3.14 -7.70
CA SER A 38 -3.73 3.75 -8.56
C SER A 38 -3.06 4.59 -9.65
N PHE A 39 -3.58 4.49 -10.87
CA PHE A 39 -3.11 5.28 -12.01
C PHE A 39 -4.08 6.41 -12.34
N THR A 40 -3.59 7.64 -12.37
CA THR A 40 -4.38 8.82 -12.75
C THR A 40 -4.46 8.96 -14.28
N ASP A 41 -5.43 9.73 -14.78
CA ASP A 41 -5.51 10.05 -16.21
C ASP A 41 -4.27 10.79 -16.73
N GLY A 42 -3.58 11.53 -15.86
CA GLY A 42 -2.33 12.23 -16.19
C GLY A 42 -1.09 11.33 -16.27
N GLY A 43 -1.24 10.02 -16.09
CA GLY A 43 -0.14 9.06 -16.11
C GLY A 43 0.66 8.99 -14.80
N GLU A 44 0.21 9.65 -13.73
CA GLU A 44 0.85 9.57 -12.43
C GLU A 44 0.46 8.28 -11.70
N CYS A 45 1.43 7.72 -10.98
CA CYS A 45 1.26 6.53 -10.16
C CYS A 45 1.14 6.93 -8.69
N LEU A 46 -0.04 6.72 -8.10
CA LEU A 46 -0.30 6.91 -6.68
C LEU A 46 -0.11 5.60 -5.94
N ILE A 47 0.50 5.64 -4.76
CA ILE A 47 0.84 4.44 -3.97
C ILE A 47 0.35 4.62 -2.53
N GLY A 48 -0.07 3.52 -1.90
CA GLY A 48 -0.38 3.50 -0.47
C GLY A 48 -1.72 4.14 -0.14
N GLU A 49 -1.74 5.03 0.87
CA GLU A 49 -2.99 5.68 1.30
C GLU A 49 -3.57 6.59 0.21
N ALA A 50 -2.73 7.26 -0.56
CA ALA A 50 -3.17 8.09 -1.68
C ALA A 50 -3.96 7.26 -2.72
N ALA A 51 -3.47 6.07 -3.06
CA ALA A 51 -4.16 5.15 -3.96
C ALA A 51 -5.49 4.65 -3.36
N LYS A 52 -5.50 4.32 -2.06
CA LYS A 52 -6.72 3.90 -1.37
C LYS A 52 -7.80 4.97 -1.37
N ASN A 53 -7.43 6.23 -1.20
CA ASN A 53 -8.38 7.34 -1.23
C ASN A 53 -9.01 7.53 -2.61
N GLN A 54 -8.25 7.24 -3.68
CA GLN A 54 -8.76 7.31 -5.05
C GLN A 54 -9.57 6.10 -5.49
N ALA A 55 -9.52 4.99 -4.75
CA ALA A 55 -10.22 3.76 -5.12
C ALA A 55 -11.73 3.92 -5.28
N ALA A 56 -12.35 4.83 -4.52
CA ALA A 56 -13.78 5.11 -4.63
C ALA A 56 -14.14 5.91 -5.90
N ALA A 57 -13.24 6.78 -6.35
CA ALA A 57 -13.45 7.66 -7.51
C ALA A 57 -12.95 7.03 -8.82
N ASN A 58 -11.91 6.19 -8.76
CA ASN A 58 -11.26 5.57 -9.90
C ASN A 58 -11.00 4.06 -9.63
N PRO A 59 -12.07 3.26 -9.47
CA PRO A 59 -11.96 1.86 -9.09
C PRO A 59 -11.28 1.00 -10.15
N GLU A 60 -11.53 1.25 -11.44
CA GLU A 60 -10.99 0.45 -12.55
C GLU A 60 -9.47 0.55 -12.68
N ARG A 61 -8.89 1.70 -12.31
CA ARG A 61 -7.45 1.93 -12.38
C ARG A 61 -6.75 1.85 -11.02
N THR A 62 -7.46 1.33 -10.01
CA THR A 62 -6.89 1.07 -8.69
C THR A 62 -6.70 -0.43 -8.49
N ILE A 63 -5.44 -0.84 -8.34
CA ILE A 63 -5.03 -2.23 -8.13
C ILE A 63 -4.82 -2.47 -6.64
N TYR A 64 -5.49 -3.49 -6.11
CA TYR A 64 -5.33 -4.01 -4.76
C TYR A 64 -5.40 -5.54 -4.78
N ASP A 65 -5.04 -6.20 -3.67
CA ASP A 65 -5.02 -7.66 -3.53
C ASP A 65 -4.16 -8.42 -4.57
N ALA A 66 -3.25 -7.73 -5.28
CA ALA A 66 -2.38 -8.32 -6.29
C ALA A 66 -1.58 -9.54 -5.76
N LYS A 67 -1.19 -9.52 -4.48
CA LYS A 67 -0.51 -10.65 -3.80
C LYS A 67 -1.29 -11.96 -3.83
N ARG A 68 -2.61 -11.96 -4.07
CA ARG A 68 -3.41 -13.18 -4.24
C ARG A 68 -3.35 -13.77 -5.64
N LEU A 69 -2.99 -12.96 -6.62
CA LEU A 69 -2.99 -13.32 -8.04
C LEU A 69 -1.61 -13.72 -8.54
N ILE A 70 -0.55 -13.22 -7.89
CA ILE A 70 0.83 -13.57 -8.22
C ILE A 70 1.05 -15.08 -8.06
N GLY A 71 1.58 -15.74 -9.09
CA GLY A 71 2.01 -17.15 -9.05
C GLY A 71 0.91 -18.18 -9.30
N ARG A 72 -0.25 -17.77 -9.79
CA ARG A 72 -1.17 -18.65 -10.54
C ARG A 72 -0.70 -18.78 -11.97
#